data_AF-A0A0S4UQE0-F1
#
_entry.id   AF-A0A0S4UQE0-F1
#
_cell.length_a   1.000
_cell.length_b   1.000
_cell.length_c   1.000
_cell.angle_alpha   90.00
_cell.angle_beta   90.00
_cell.angle_gamma   90.00
#
_symmetry.space_group_name_H-M   'P 1'
#
loop_
_entity.id
_entity.type
_entity.pdbx_description
1 polymer ?
#
loop_
_entity_poly.entity_id
_entity_poly.type
_entity_poly.pdbx_seq_one_letter_code
_entity_poly.pdbx_strand_id
1 'polypeptide(L)' 'MLKKMDTCSVSVVDNQIEIQPTHQKSLDGWTVTTDEGPFPLYVPGTATDVELGAALREGFKRCTSAIR' A
#
# COMPACT_ATOMS: atom_id res chain seq x y z
N MET A 1 -11.42 -4.53 -16.34
CA MET A 1 -10.84 -5.26 -15.19
C MET A 1 -10.11 -4.32 -14.24
N LEU A 2 -9.20 -3.46 -14.72
CA LEU A 2 -8.29 -2.66 -13.87
C LEU A 2 -8.92 -1.45 -13.16
N LYS A 3 -10.11 -0.98 -13.57
CA LYS A 3 -10.75 0.23 -13.02
C LYS A 3 -10.96 0.22 -11.50
N LYS A 4 -11.10 -0.95 -10.88
CA LYS A 4 -11.33 -1.10 -9.43
C LYS A 4 -10.18 -1.82 -8.72
N MET A 5 -8.99 -1.86 -9.31
CA MET A 5 -7.84 -2.56 -8.73
C MET A 5 -7.01 -1.62 -7.86
N ASP A 6 -6.93 -1.96 -6.58
CA ASP A 6 -6.02 -1.32 -5.63
C ASP A 6 -4.70 -2.10 -5.56
N THR A 7 -3.59 -1.38 -5.39
CA THR A 7 -2.25 -1.97 -5.36
C THR A 7 -1.47 -1.43 -4.16
N CYS A 8 -0.78 -2.30 -3.44
CA CYS A 8 0.25 -1.93 -2.47
C CYS A 8 1.56 -2.62 -2.85
N SER A 9 2.69 -1.91 -2.81
CA SER A 9 4.01 -2.54 -2.86
C SER A 9 4.45 -2.93 -1.46
N VAL A 10 5.14 -4.07 -1.36
CA VAL A 10 5.67 -4.58 -0.10
C VAL A 10 7.18 -4.76 -0.24
N SER A 11 7.95 -4.20 0.68
CA SER A 11 9.41 -4.28 0.75
C SER A 11 9.86 -4.56 2.18
N VAL A 12 11.07 -5.08 2.34
CA VAL A 12 11.71 -5.30 3.64
C VAL A 12 13.05 -4.60 3.66
N VAL A 13 13.24 -3.69 4.61
CA VAL A 13 14.47 -2.92 4.83
C VAL A 13 14.75 -2.88 6.33
N ASP A 14 15.99 -3.15 6.76
CA ASP A 14 16.43 -3.06 8.17
C ASP A 14 15.49 -3.75 9.18
N ASN A 15 15.04 -4.96 8.86
CA ASN A 15 14.11 -5.75 9.68
C ASN A 15 12.76 -5.04 9.94
N GLN A 16 12.34 -4.20 9.01
CA GLN A 16 11.03 -3.55 8.97
C GLN A 16 10.37 -3.86 7.62
N ILE A 17 9.11 -4.26 7.67
CA ILE A 17 8.27 -4.47 6.50
C ILE A 17 7.57 -3.16 6.21
N GLU A 18 7.78 -2.64 5.00
CA GLU A 18 7.09 -1.47 4.49
C GLU A 18 5.96 -1.93 3.56
N ILE A 19 4.76 -1.44 3.83
CA ILE A 19 3.59 -1.59 2.96
C ILE A 19 3.26 -0.20 2.44
N GLN A 20 3.52 0.02 1.15
CA GLN A 20 3.30 1.30 0.50
C GLN A 20 2.03 1.23 -0.36
N PRO A 21 0.92 1.85 0.07
CA PRO A 21 -0.27 1.97 -0.75
C PRO A 21 -0.02 2.90 -1.94
N THR A 22 -0.85 2.83 -2.97
CA THR A 22 -0.67 3.62 -4.18
C THR A 22 -1.92 4.43 -4.54
N HIS A 23 -1.72 5.47 -5.34
CA HIS A 23 -2.77 6.22 -6.02
C HIS A 23 -2.90 5.74 -7.47
N GLN A 24 -4.07 5.27 -7.87
CA GLN A 24 -4.35 4.91 -9.27
C GLN A 24 -4.60 6.18 -10.09
N LYS A 25 -3.61 6.56 -10.90
CA LYS A 25 -3.64 7.77 -11.74
C LYS A 25 -4.29 7.54 -13.11
N SER A 26 -4.18 6.32 -13.65
CA SER A 26 -4.80 5.91 -14.92
C SER A 26 -5.30 4.47 -14.84
N LEU A 27 -5.95 3.98 -15.91
CA LEU A 27 -6.54 2.62 -15.93
C LEU A 27 -5.52 1.53 -15.57
N ASP A 28 -4.27 1.72 -15.98
CA ASP A 28 -3.14 0.81 -15.86
C ASP A 28 -1.93 1.44 -15.15
N GLY A 29 -2.13 2.58 -14.48
CA GLY A 29 -1.05 3.35 -13.85
C GLY A 29 -1.30 3.61 -12.37
N TRP A 30 -0.33 3.22 -11.54
CA TRP A 30 -0.30 3.47 -10.10
C TRP A 30 0.94 4.27 -9.75
N THR A 31 0.78 5.28 -8.89
CA THR A 31 1.86 6.16 -8.44
C THR A 31 1.91 6.17 -6.92
N VAL A 32 3.11 6.37 -6.37
CA VAL A 32 3.30 6.71 -4.96
C VAL A 32 3.30 8.23 -4.85
N THR A 33 2.54 8.77 -3.91
CA THR A 33 2.52 10.20 -3.58
C THR A 33 3.19 10.38 -2.23
N THR A 34 4.34 11.07 -2.21
CA THR A 34 5.15 11.27 -1.00
C THR A 34 4.62 12.41 -0.13
N ASP A 35 3.94 13.38 -0.73
CA ASP A 35 3.64 14.66 -0.07
C ASP A 35 2.20 14.72 0.47
N GLU A 36 1.26 14.09 -0.25
CA GLU A 36 -0.18 14.10 0.06
C GLU A 36 -0.69 12.71 0.50
N GLY A 37 0.19 11.71 0.52
CA GLY A 37 -0.17 10.31 0.75
C GLY A 37 -0.81 9.63 -0.47
N PRO A 38 -1.05 8.31 -0.41
CA PRO A 38 -1.06 7.53 0.82
C PRO A 38 0.32 7.20 1.37
N PHE A 39 0.49 7.43 2.67
CA PHE A 39 1.74 7.19 3.37
C PHE A 39 1.97 5.70 3.64
N PRO A 40 3.24 5.24 3.64
CA PRO A 40 3.59 3.87 3.96
C PRO A 40 3.19 3.49 5.39
N LEU A 41 2.90 2.21 5.55
CA LEU A 41 2.74 1.54 6.82
C LEU A 41 4.02 0.76 7.11
N TYR A 42 4.50 0.87 8.33
CA TYR A 42 5.69 0.14 8.77
C TYR A 42 5.33 -0.86 9.85
N VAL A 43 5.77 -2.09 9.65
CA VAL A 43 5.53 -3.22 10.54
C VAL A 43 6.87 -3.84 10.90
N PRO A 44 7.14 -4.23 12.15
CA PRO A 44 8.37 -4.96 12.49
C PRO A 44 8.49 -6.25 11.68
N GLY A 45 9.71 -6.63 11.28
CA GLY A 45 10.00 -7.91 10.62
C GLY A 45 9.71 -9.14 11.49
N THR A 46 9.52 -8.93 12.80
CA THR A 46 9.11 -9.96 13.76
C THR A 46 7.58 -10.06 13.92
N ALA A 47 6.80 -9.29 13.17
CA ALA A 47 5.35 -9.34 13.25
C ALA A 47 4.80 -10.70 12.82
N THR A 48 3.73 -11.10 13.47
CA THR A 48 2.99 -12.32 13.13
C THR A 48 2.23 -12.15 11.81
N ASP A 49 1.86 -13.26 11.18
CA ASP A 49 1.04 -13.25 9.96
C ASP A 49 -0.30 -12.53 10.16
N VAL A 50 -0.85 -12.57 11.37
CA VAL A 50 -2.10 -11.88 11.73
C VAL A 50 -1.91 -10.36 11.71
N GLU A 51 -0.83 -9.88 12.32
CA GLU A 51 -0.47 -8.46 12.36
C GLU A 51 -0.12 -7.96 10.96
N LEU A 52 0.69 -8.71 10.21
CA LEU A 52 1.04 -8.38 8.82
C LEU A 52 -0.21 -8.36 7.92
N GLY A 53 -1.10 -9.34 8.05
CA GLY A 53 -2.36 -9.38 7.30
C GLY A 53 -3.31 -8.24 7.67
N ALA A 54 -3.33 -7.80 8.93
CA ALA A 54 -4.08 -6.62 9.36
C ALA A 54 -3.49 -5.34 8.76
N ALA A 55 -2.17 -5.19 8.78
CA ALA A 55 -1.47 -4.05 8.18
C ALA A 55 -1.67 -3.98 6.67
N LEU A 56 -1.67 -5.12 5.96
CA LEU A 56 -1.94 -5.16 4.53
C LEU A 56 -3.37 -4.71 4.20
N ARG A 57 -4.36 -5.17 4.97
CA ARG A 57 -5.76 -4.71 4.82
C ARG A 57 -5.91 -3.22 5.10
N GLU A 58 -5.18 -2.70 6.08
CA GLU A 58 -5.13 -1.26 6.35
C GLU A 58 -4.46 -0.50 5.20
N GLY A 59 -3.40 -1.05 4.59
CA GLY A 59 -2.77 -0.48 3.40
C GLY A 59 -3.74 -0.33 2.24
N PHE A 60 -4.53 -1.36 1.93
CA PHE A 60 -5.53 -1.28 0.87
C PHE A 60 -6.63 -0.23 1.13
N LYS A 61 -7.01 0.01 2.39
CA LYS A 61 -7.98 1.09 2.72
C LYS A 61 -7.44 2.48 2.45
N ARG A 62 -6.11 2.64 2.40
CA ARG A 62 -5.43 3.91 2.13
C ARG A 62 -5.20 4.13 0.64
N CYS A 63 -5.35 3.12 -0.21
CA CYS A 63 -5.27 3.31 -1.65
C CYS A 63 -6.32 4.32 -2.12
N THR A 64 -5.92 5.16 -3.08
CA THR A 64 -6.78 6.18 -3.67
C THR A 64 -6.78 6.05 -5.19
N SER A 65 -7.73 6.70 -5.87
CA SER A 65 -7.84 6.63 -7.32
C SER A 65 -8.44 7.92 -7.87
N ALA A 66 -7.89 8.42 -8.98
CA ALA A 66 -8.46 9.54 -9.73
C ALA A 66 -9.56 9.11 -10.71
N ILE A 67 -9.73 7.79 -10.92
CA ILE A 67 -10.55 7.25 -12.02
C ILE A 67 -11.65 6.28 -11.56
N ARG A 68 -11.80 6.08 -10.24
CA ARG A 68 -12.80 5.18 -9.64
C ARG A 68 -14.19 5.79 -9.66
#